data_AF-A0A932EI59-F1
#
_entry.id   AF-A0A932EI59-F1
#
_cell.length_a   1.000
_cell.length_b   1.000
_cell.length_c   1.000
_cell.angle_alpha   90.00
_cell.angle_beta   90.00
_cell.angle_gamma   90.00
#
_symmetry.space_group_name_H-M   'P 1'
#
loop_
_entity.id
_entity.type
_entity.pdbx_description
1 polymer ?
#
loop_
_entity_poly.entity_id
_entity_poly.type
_entity_poly.pdbx_seq_one_letter_code
_entity_poly.pdbx_strand_id
1 'polypeptide(L)' 'MGIEVRQTLVAAAETAGLTYVTDAVAGITRKRAGTGFAYYAPDGALIRDRAERRRIGRLAIPPAWTEVWICP' A
#
# COMPACT_ATOMS: atom_id res chain seq x y z
N MET A 1 -20.72 19.42 -0.96
CA MET A 1 -20.95 18.39 0.09
C MET A 1 -19.87 17.30 0.14
N GLY A 2 -19.37 16.76 -0.99
CA GLY A 2 -18.38 15.67 -0.97
C GLY A 2 -16.93 16.04 -0.57
N ILE A 3 -16.47 17.26 -0.89
CA ILE A 3 -15.10 17.70 -0.54
C ILE A 3 -14.94 17.95 0.97
N GLU A 4 -15.98 18.48 1.60
CA GLU A 4 -16.01 18.83 3.01
C GLU A 4 -15.95 17.59 3.92
N VAL A 5 -16.66 16.51 3.55
CA VAL A 5 -16.59 15.22 4.25
C VAL A 5 -15.18 14.62 4.16
N ARG A 6 -14.54 14.65 2.99
CA ARG A 6 -13.18 14.10 2.83
C ARG A 6 -12.17 14.86 3.68
N GLN A 7 -12.27 16.20 3.76
CA GLN A 7 -11.38 16.99 4.62
C GLN A 7 -11.59 16.67 6.11
N THR A 8 -12.82 16.48 6.55
CA THR A 8 -13.11 16.06 7.93
C THR A 8 -12.51 14.68 8.25
N LEU A 9 -12.61 13.71 7.33
CA LEU A 9 -12.04 12.37 7.52
C LEU A 9 -10.51 12.39 7.58
N VAL A 10 -9.87 13.21 6.73
CA VAL A 10 -8.41 13.42 6.77
C VAL A 10 -8.00 14.02 8.12
N ALA A 11 -8.63 15.12 8.55
CA ALA A 11 -8.31 15.78 9.82
C ALA A 11 -8.54 14.88 11.05
N ALA A 12 -9.61 14.08 11.03
CA ALA A 12 -9.88 13.09 12.07
C ALA A 12 -8.81 11.99 12.12
N ALA A 13 -8.38 11.48 10.95
CA ALA A 13 -7.33 10.48 10.87
C ALA A 13 -5.98 11.04 11.37
N GLU A 14 -5.61 12.25 10.94
CA GLU A 14 -4.39 12.93 11.37
C GLU A 14 -4.35 13.15 12.89
N THR A 15 -5.47 13.59 13.48
CA THR A 15 -5.61 13.76 14.94
C THR A 15 -5.42 12.44 15.69
N ALA A 16 -5.80 11.32 15.07
CA ALA A 16 -5.61 9.97 15.60
C ALA A 16 -4.23 9.36 15.27
N GLY A 17 -3.34 10.08 14.56
CA GLY A 17 -2.05 9.55 14.12
C GLY A 17 -2.14 8.50 13.00
N LEU A 18 -3.20 8.54 12.20
CA LEU A 18 -3.46 7.63 11.08
C LEU A 18 -3.38 8.38 9.75
N THR A 19 -3.02 7.66 8.69
CA THR A 19 -3.07 8.18 7.32
C THR A 19 -4.41 7.81 6.68
N TYR A 20 -5.19 8.79 6.25
CA TYR A 20 -6.40 8.54 5.49
C TYR A 20 -6.06 8.10 4.05
N VAL A 21 -6.56 6.93 3.66
CA VAL A 21 -6.35 6.36 2.31
C VAL A 21 -7.67 5.81 1.76
N THR A 22 -7.76 5.75 0.43
CA THR A 22 -8.87 5.12 -0.30
C THR A 22 -8.30 4.11 -1.29
N ASP A 23 -9.12 3.17 -1.74
CA ASP A 23 -8.80 2.25 -2.85
C ASP A 23 -8.50 2.98 -4.18
N ALA A 24 -8.99 4.22 -4.34
CA ALA A 24 -8.62 5.09 -5.45
C ALA A 24 -7.16 5.58 -5.43
N VAL A 25 -6.44 5.40 -4.31
CA VAL A 25 -5.01 5.72 -4.24
C VAL A 25 -4.24 4.59 -4.90
N ALA A 26 -3.39 4.92 -5.87
CA ALA A 26 -2.54 3.93 -6.49
C ALA A 26 -1.56 3.36 -5.45
N GLY A 27 -1.54 2.03 -5.32
CA GLY A 27 -0.79 1.34 -4.27
C GLY A 27 0.31 0.45 -4.83
N ILE A 28 0.95 -0.29 -3.93
CA ILE A 28 2.05 -1.18 -4.26
C ILE A 28 1.48 -2.50 -4.77
N THR A 29 2.02 -3.01 -5.87
CA THR A 29 1.62 -4.31 -6.43
C THR A 29 2.66 -5.38 -6.14
N ARG A 30 2.21 -6.60 -5.87
CA ARG A 30 3.07 -7.78 -5.68
C ARG A 30 2.99 -8.69 -6.90
N LYS A 31 4.14 -9.08 -7.44
CA LYS A 31 4.25 -10.07 -8.54
C LYS A 31 5.19 -11.20 -8.15
N ARG A 32 4.93 -12.42 -8.63
CA ARG A 32 5.87 -13.55 -8.47
C ARG A 32 7.17 -13.25 -9.23
N ALA A 33 8.30 -13.57 -8.62
CA ALA A 33 9.62 -13.43 -9.22
C ALA A 33 10.54 -14.56 -8.72
N GLY A 34 10.76 -15.56 -9.58
CA GLY A 34 11.53 -16.76 -9.22
C GLY A 34 10.92 -17.49 -8.03
N THR A 35 11.72 -17.70 -6.98
CA THR A 35 11.29 -18.37 -5.73
C THR A 35 10.56 -17.46 -4.74
N GLY A 36 10.42 -16.16 -5.05
CA GLY A 36 9.83 -15.18 -4.14
C GLY A 36 8.92 -14.17 -4.83
N PHE A 37 8.88 -12.97 -4.28
CA PHE A 37 8.02 -11.88 -4.75
C PHE A 37 8.84 -10.60 -5.01
N ALA A 38 8.44 -9.89 -6.06
CA ALA A 38 8.85 -8.53 -6.36
C ALA A 38 7.68 -7.57 -6.07
N TYR A 39 8.03 -6.36 -5.62
CA TYR A 39 7.06 -5.32 -5.28
C TYR A 39 7.31 -4.10 -6.16
N TYR A 40 6.23 -3.50 -6.66
CA TYR A 40 6.29 -2.37 -7.58
C TYR A 40 5.49 -1.20 -7.03
N ALA A 41 6.08 -0.01 -7.09
CA ALA A 41 5.44 1.25 -6.75
C ALA A 41 4.30 1.57 -7.75
N PRO A 42 3.43 2.53 -7.41
CA PRO A 42 2.31 2.95 -8.27
C PRO A 42 2.69 3.34 -9.70
N ASP A 43 3.89 3.89 -9.87
CA ASP A 43 4.47 4.28 -11.16
C ASP A 43 5.07 3.09 -11.95
N GLY A 44 5.02 1.89 -11.39
CA GLY A 44 5.60 0.68 -11.95
C GLY A 44 7.09 0.47 -11.61
N ALA A 45 7.70 1.37 -10.82
CA ALA A 45 9.09 1.21 -10.43
C ALA A 45 9.28 0.03 -9.48
N LEU A 46 10.33 -0.76 -9.70
CA LEU A 46 10.67 -1.87 -8.81
C LEU A 46 11.16 -1.33 -7.45
N ILE A 47 10.49 -1.71 -6.37
CA ILE A 47 10.87 -1.36 -5.00
C ILE A 47 12.07 -2.22 -4.59
N ARG A 48 13.26 -1.60 -4.62
CA ARG A 48 14.51 -2.23 -4.16
C ARG A 48 14.85 -1.91 -2.71
N ASP A 49 14.20 -0.89 -2.13
CA ASP A 49 14.45 -0.47 -0.76
C ASP A 49 14.21 -1.60 0.23
N ARG A 50 15.20 -1.84 1.11
CA ARG A 50 15.17 -2.97 2.04
C ARG A 50 14.23 -2.73 3.21
N ALA A 51 14.07 -1.48 3.65
CA ALA A 51 13.17 -1.16 4.75
C ALA A 51 11.71 -1.36 4.33
N GLU A 52 11.38 -0.94 3.13
CA GLU A 52 10.04 -1.06 2.56
C GLU A 52 9.67 -2.52 2.29
N ARG A 53 10.58 -3.30 1.68
CA ARG A 53 10.37 -4.75 1.52
C ARG A 53 10.20 -5.47 2.86
N ARG A 54 10.91 -5.03 3.91
CA ARG A 54 10.76 -5.58 5.26
C ARG A 54 9.39 -5.23 5.86
N ARG A 55 8.91 -3.98 5.69
CA ARG A 55 7.58 -3.55 6.12
C ARG A 55 6.51 -4.42 5.47
N ILE A 56 6.57 -4.58 4.16
CA ILE A 56 5.62 -5.41 3.40
C ILE A 56 5.70 -6.88 3.84
N GLY A 57 6.90 -7.41 4.08
CA GLY A 57 7.08 -8.78 4.56
C GLY A 57 6.40 -9.06 5.91
N ARG A 58 6.30 -8.06 6.79
CA ARG A 58 5.60 -8.18 8.09
C ARG A 58 4.09 -8.31 7.96
N LEU A 59 3.51 -7.97 6.81
CA LEU A 59 2.08 -8.15 6.56
C LEU A 59 1.71 -9.64 6.37
N ALA A 60 2.69 -10.53 6.21
CA ALA A 60 2.49 -11.97 6.09
C ALA A 60 1.43 -12.38 5.04
N ILE A 61 1.37 -11.64 3.93
CA ILE A 61 0.36 -11.85 2.87
C ILE A 61 0.55 -13.24 2.26
N PRO A 62 -0.47 -14.12 2.30
CA PRO A 62 -0.33 -15.52 1.87
C PRO A 62 0.25 -15.67 0.46
N PRO A 63 1.12 -16.67 0.23
CA PRO A 63 1.78 -16.86 -1.06
C PRO A 63 0.83 -17.33 -2.17
N ALA A 64 -0.37 -17.82 -1.83
CA ALA A 64 -1.38 -18.23 -2.79
C ALA A 64 -2.14 -17.05 -3.42
N TRP A 65 -2.13 -15.86 -2.78
CA TRP A 65 -2.90 -14.72 -3.27
C TRP A 65 -2.26 -14.09 -4.51
N THR A 66 -3.10 -13.91 -5.53
CA THR A 66 -2.78 -13.20 -6.77
C THR A 66 -3.32 -11.77 -6.74
N GLU A 67 -2.85 -10.91 -7.63
CA GLU A 67 -3.35 -9.53 -7.80
C GLU A 67 -3.37 -8.70 -6.51
N VAL A 68 -2.37 -8.92 -5.65
CA VAL A 68 -2.27 -8.24 -4.37
C VAL A 68 -1.93 -6.76 -4.58
N TRP A 69 -2.82 -5.91 -4.07
CA TRP A 69 -2.62 -4.48 -3.86
C TRP A 69 -2.33 -4.22 -2.37
N ILE A 70 -1.34 -3.38 -2.11
CA ILE A 70 -0.88 -3.04 -0.76
C ILE A 70 -0.95 -1.52 -0.64
N CYS A 71 -1.58 -1.05 0.44
CA CYS A 71 -1.60 0.37 0.77
C CYS A 71 -0.16 0.90 0.86
N PRO A 72 0.15 2.03 0.20
CA PRO A 72 1.46 2.67 0.28
C PRO A 72 1.84 2.95 1.73
#